data_AF-A0A2T7CJM0-F1
#
_entry.id   AF-A0A2T7CJM0-F1
#
_cell.length_a   1.000
_cell.length_b   1.000
_cell.length_c   1.000
_cell.angle_alpha   90.00
_cell.angle_beta   90.00
_cell.angle_gamma   90.00
#
_symmetry.space_group_name_H-M   'P 1'
#
loop_
_entity.id
_entity.type
_entity.pdbx_description
1 polymer ?
#
loop_
_entity_poly.entity_id
_entity_poly.type
_entity_poly.pdbx_seq_one_letter_code
_entity_poly.pdbx_strand_id
1 'polypeptide(L)' 'MPPGNMQMQPLRFLQYCGSCNRALGHEADIYIYKGESAFCSTECREKGMMIDHARRNPS' A
#
# COMPACT_ATOMS: atom_id res chain seq x y z
N MET A 1 -30.34 9.79 5.85
CA MET A 1 -29.47 9.13 4.87
C MET A 1 -28.49 10.18 4.35
N PRO A 2 -27.18 10.11 4.65
CA PRO A 2 -26.24 11.08 4.12
C PRO A 2 -25.85 10.69 2.68
N PRO A 3 -25.95 11.60 1.70
CA PRO A 3 -25.39 11.43 0.36
C PRO A 3 -23.90 11.77 0.45
N GLY A 4 -23.12 10.90 1.07
CA GLY A 4 -21.69 11.10 1.22
C GLY A 4 -20.98 10.17 0.28
N ASN A 5 -20.59 10.67 -0.90
CA ASN A 5 -19.52 10.08 -1.68
C ASN A 5 -18.45 9.55 -0.72
N MET A 6 -18.38 8.22 -0.58
CA MET A 6 -17.26 7.55 0.04
C MET A 6 -16.08 7.64 -0.93
N GLN A 7 -15.61 8.88 -1.14
CA GLN A 7 -14.25 9.13 -1.59
C GLN A 7 -13.40 8.56 -0.47
N MET A 8 -13.07 7.29 -0.63
CA MET A 8 -12.04 6.60 0.11
C MET A 8 -10.78 7.38 -0.22
N GLN A 9 -10.58 8.50 0.48
CA GLN A 9 -9.44 9.38 0.31
C GLN A 9 -8.25 8.45 0.38
N PRO A 10 -7.55 8.17 -0.74
CA PRO A 10 -6.42 7.27 -0.68
C PRO A 10 -5.51 7.94 0.31
N LEU A 11 -5.32 7.26 1.45
CA LEU A 11 -4.51 7.66 2.57
C LEU A 11 -3.31 8.39 1.98
N ARG A 12 -3.10 9.70 2.24
CA ARG A 12 -2.17 10.53 1.43
C ARG A 12 -0.74 9.97 1.34
N PHE A 13 -0.41 9.00 2.20
CA PHE A 13 0.82 8.22 2.24
C PHE A 13 0.84 6.94 1.37
N LEU A 14 -0.29 6.53 0.77
CA LEU A 14 -0.47 5.39 -0.14
C LEU A 14 -0.33 5.78 -1.62
N GLN A 15 0.26 6.94 -1.92
CA GLN A 15 0.52 7.37 -3.30
C GLN A 15 1.68 6.64 -3.96
N TYR A 16 2.46 5.83 -3.21
CA TYR A 16 3.61 5.12 -3.73
C TYR A 16 3.66 3.68 -3.19
N CYS A 17 4.20 2.78 -4.02
CA CYS A 17 4.41 1.39 -3.65
C CYS A 17 5.53 1.29 -2.59
N GLY A 18 5.25 0.66 -1.46
CA GLY A 18 6.22 0.49 -0.37
C GLY A 18 7.43 -0.40 -0.68
N SER A 19 7.48 -1.05 -1.85
CA SER A 19 8.60 -1.90 -2.26
C SER A 19 9.41 -1.35 -3.44
N CYS A 20 8.73 -0.88 -4.48
CA CYS A 20 9.38 -0.38 -5.70
C CYS A 20 9.28 1.14 -5.86
N ASN A 21 8.68 1.84 -4.88
CA ASN A 21 8.50 3.29 -4.87
C ASN A 21 7.73 3.86 -6.07
N ARG A 22 7.02 2.99 -6.81
CA ARG A 22 6.23 3.37 -7.98
C ARG A 22 4.99 4.14 -7.56
N ALA A 23 4.68 5.23 -8.26
CA ALA A 23 3.46 5.98 -8.02
C ALA A 23 2.22 5.08 -8.23
N LEU A 24 1.36 5.04 -7.23
CA LEU A 24 0.07 4.39 -7.24
C LEU A 24 -0.96 5.42 -7.65
N GLY A 25 -1.50 5.27 -8.86
CA GLY A 25 -2.46 6.22 -9.43
C GLY A 25 -3.74 6.27 -8.60
N HIS A 26 -4.41 7.43 -8.63
CA HIS A 26 -5.67 7.68 -7.91
C HIS A 26 -6.83 6.76 -8.36
N GLU A 27 -6.70 6.14 -9.54
CA GLU A 27 -7.69 5.23 -10.15
C GLU A 27 -7.17 3.79 -10.29
N ALA A 28 -5.97 3.49 -9.75
CA ALA A 28 -5.41 2.15 -9.82
C ALA A 28 -5.84 1.33 -8.60
N ASP A 29 -6.23 0.06 -8.81
CA ASP A 29 -6.40 -0.89 -7.72
C ASP A 29 -5.07 -1.08 -6.97
N ILE A 30 -5.04 -0.62 -5.72
CA ILE A 30 -3.86 -0.72 -4.85
C ILE A 30 -4.02 -1.87 -3.84
N TYR A 31 -2.94 -2.62 -3.64
CA TYR A 31 -2.90 -3.70 -2.67
C TYR A 31 -2.45 -3.16 -1.31
N ILE A 32 -3.36 -3.14 -0.33
CA ILE A 32 -3.08 -2.62 1.01
C ILE A 32 -2.62 -3.75 1.94
N TYR A 33 -1.56 -3.52 2.71
CA TYR A 33 -1.09 -4.38 3.79
C TYR A 33 -1.19 -3.64 5.13
N LYS A 34 -1.88 -4.25 6.09
CA LYS A 34 -2.11 -3.74 7.46
C LYS A 34 -2.74 -2.33 7.56
N GLY A 35 -3.20 -1.73 6.45
CA GLY A 35 -3.72 -0.37 6.42
C GLY A 35 -2.64 0.73 6.39
N GLU A 36 -1.37 0.35 6.42
CA GLU A 36 -0.24 1.28 6.52
C GLU A 36 0.63 1.32 5.25
N SER A 37 0.61 0.26 4.44
CA SER A 37 1.44 0.15 3.23
C SER A 37 0.59 -0.20 2.01
N ALA A 38 0.84 0.47 0.88
CA ALA A 38 0.25 0.11 -0.40
C ALA A 38 1.29 -0.40 -1.39
N PHE A 39 0.83 -1.28 -2.27
CA PHE A 39 1.66 -1.93 -3.28
C PHE A 39 0.95 -1.94 -4.62
N CYS A 40 1.73 -1.80 -5.70
CA CYS A 40 1.22 -1.83 -7.07
C CYS A 40 0.85 -3.23 -7.56
N SER A 41 1.27 -4.26 -6.81
CA SER A 41 1.05 -5.67 -7.14
C SER A 41 1.19 -6.53 -5.89
N THR A 42 0.60 -7.72 -5.91
CA THR A 42 0.76 -8.76 -4.89
C THR A 42 2.22 -9.13 -4.68
N GLU A 43 3.01 -9.20 -5.74
CA GLU A 43 4.44 -9.51 -5.68
C GLU A 43 5.24 -8.43 -4.93
N CYS A 44 4.89 -7.15 -5.13
CA CYS A 44 5.45 -6.07 -4.32
C CYS A 44 5.01 -6.18 -2.85
N ARG A 45 3.74 -6.52 -2.59
CA ARG A 45 3.27 -6.74 -1.22
C ARG A 45 4.06 -7.84 -0.51
N GLU A 46 4.30 -8.98 -1.18
CA GLU A 46 5.09 -10.08 -0.62
C GLU A 46 6.55 -9.67 -0.36
N LYS A 47 7.17 -8.94 -1.30
CA LYS A 47 8.50 -8.34 -1.07
C LYS A 47 8.49 -7.41 0.15
N GLY A 48 7.47 -6.57 0.30
CA GLY A 48 7.29 -5.71 1.47
C GLY A 48 7.25 -6.50 2.77
N MET A 49 6.53 -7.63 2.81
CA MET A 49 6.50 -8.52 3.98
C MET A 49 7.87 -9.13 4.28
N MET A 50 8.59 -9.59 3.26
CA MET A 50 9.94 -10.15 3.44
C MET A 50 10.93 -9.11 3.97
N ILE A 51 10.89 -7.88 3.45
CA ILE A 51 11.74 -6.77 3.92
C ILE A 51 11.40 -6.39 5.36
N ASP A 52 10.10 -6.28 5.69
CA ASP A 52 9.65 -6.01 7.07
C ASP A 52 10.13 -7.12 8.03
N HIS A 53 9.99 -8.38 7.62
CA HIS A 53 10.45 -9.52 8.41
C HIS A 53 11.98 -9.49 8.62
N ALA A 54 12.75 -9.24 7.56
CA ALA A 54 14.21 -9.12 7.62
C ALA A 54 14.67 -7.94 8.50
N ARG A 55 13.93 -6.83 8.52
CA ARG A 55 14.22 -5.70 9.41
C ARG A 55 13.90 -5.99 10.87
N ARG A 56 12.82 -6.74 11.13
CA ARG A 56 12.36 -7.04 12.49
C ARG A 56 13.11 -8.20 13.14
N ASN A 57 13.67 -9.08 12.33
CA ASN A 57 14.53 -10.17 12.77
C ASN A 57 15.79 -10.22 11.89
N PRO A 58 16.78 -9.34 12.17
CA PRO A 58 18.08 -9.46 11.53
C PRO A 58 18.78 -10.69 12.12
N SER A 59 18.81 -11.77 11.34
CA SER A 59 19.57 -12.98 11.67
C SER A 59 21.08 -12.76 11.58
#